data_AF-A0A4Q1B2B7-F1
#
_entry.id   AF-A0A4Q1B2B7-F1
#
_cell.length_a   1.000
_cell.length_b   1.000
_cell.length_c   1.000
_cell.angle_alpha   90.00
_cell.angle_beta   90.00
_cell.angle_gamma   90.00
#
_symmetry.space_group_name_H-M   'P 1'
#
loop_
_entity.id
_entity.type
_entity.pdbx_description
1 polymer ?
#
loop_
_entity_poly.entity_id
_entity_poly.type
_entity_poly.pdbx_seq_one_letter_code
_entity_poly.pdbx_strand_id
1 'polypeptide(L)'
;MEKYKVTQLPLDLQFFSDENTNDKSTEKNNGDEQVTLSKSELAKLLESERDKHGAKVLERANAKFEKIIEQRVKETLENDKRLSKLSEAERKAEELSQKEKDLERREAEIARTQVKSEVINELSTRKLPTELAEFITLDDNEKALEQINTMNKLIDGIKKEAIKEFTRQDVPNAGSTMFGSKSTGKKSFVEMANENRLLK
;
A
#
# COMPACT_ATOMS: atom_id res chain seq x y z
N MET A 1 42.03 22.12 81.30
CA MET A 1 42.57 21.12 80.35
C MET A 1 41.40 20.35 79.77
N GLU A 2 40.87 20.78 78.63
CA GLU A 2 39.77 20.08 77.96
C GLU A 2 40.35 19.08 76.97
N LYS A 3 40.04 17.80 77.17
CA LYS A 3 40.48 16.69 76.32
C LYS A 3 39.55 16.62 75.10
N TYR A 4 40.07 16.94 73.92
CA TYR A 4 39.37 16.71 72.67
C TYR A 4 39.42 15.22 72.32
N LYS A 5 38.26 14.56 72.28
CA LYS A 5 38.13 13.22 71.70
C LYS A 5 38.15 13.35 70.18
N VAL A 6 39.22 12.89 69.54
CA VAL A 6 39.27 12.70 68.09
C VAL A 6 38.37 11.51 67.76
N THR A 7 37.22 11.77 67.17
CA THR A 7 36.34 10.71 66.63
C THR A 7 36.95 10.26 65.31
N GLN A 8 37.55 9.06 65.30
CA GLN A 8 37.99 8.44 64.06
C GLN A 8 36.73 8.04 63.27
N LEU A 9 36.50 8.69 62.12
CA LEU A 9 35.48 8.28 61.18
C LEU A 9 35.87 6.93 60.58
N PRO A 10 34.97 5.93 60.54
CA PRO A 10 35.23 4.69 59.82
C PRO A 10 35.35 5.01 58.33
N LEU A 11 36.55 4.84 57.78
CA LEU A 11 36.81 4.98 56.36
C LEU A 11 36.52 3.64 55.69
N ASP A 12 35.40 3.53 54.96
CA ASP A 12 35.13 2.38 54.11
C ASP A 12 35.95 2.48 52.82
N LEU A 13 37.16 1.92 52.87
CA LEU A 13 38.11 1.86 51.76
C LEU A 13 37.58 1.06 50.55
N GLN A 14 36.49 0.30 50.73
CA GLN A 14 35.86 -0.49 49.69
C GLN A 14 35.20 0.36 48.59
N PHE A 15 34.86 1.62 48.88
CA PHE A 15 34.33 2.56 47.87
C PHE A 15 35.42 3.11 46.94
N PHE A 16 36.69 2.94 47.28
CA PHE A 16 37.82 3.41 46.47
C PHE A 16 38.52 2.29 45.69
N SER A 17 38.16 1.02 45.95
CA SER A 17 38.66 -0.13 45.21
C SER A 17 37.60 -0.61 44.21
N ASP A 18 37.43 0.14 43.12
CA ASP A 18 36.74 -0.36 41.93
C ASP A 18 37.64 -1.41 41.24
N GLU A 19 37.10 -2.62 41.15
CA GLU A 19 37.45 -3.75 40.28
C GLU A 19 38.89 -4.33 40.28
N ASN A 20 38.95 -5.54 40.85
CA ASN A 20 39.65 -6.73 40.33
C ASN A 20 41.20 -6.75 40.38
N THR A 21 41.74 -7.38 41.43
CA THR A 21 42.63 -8.54 41.27
C THR A 21 42.72 -9.35 42.56
N ASN A 22 42.51 -10.65 42.38
CA ASN A 22 42.83 -11.70 43.33
C ASN A 22 44.36 -11.88 43.34
N ASP A 23 45.08 -11.37 44.34
CA ASP A 23 46.41 -11.88 44.67
C ASP A 23 46.74 -11.66 46.16
N LYS A 24 47.20 -12.73 46.81
CA LYS A 24 47.65 -12.74 48.19
C LYS A 24 48.96 -11.97 48.29
N SER A 25 48.93 -10.79 48.89
CA SER A 25 50.15 -10.10 49.31
C SER A 25 50.60 -10.63 50.68
N THR A 26 51.61 -11.49 50.63
CA THR A 26 52.47 -11.90 51.74
C THR A 26 53.06 -10.67 52.44
N GLU A 27 52.91 -10.60 53.76
CA GLU A 27 53.64 -9.68 54.62
C GLU A 27 55.15 -9.87 54.42
N LYS A 28 55.84 -8.80 54.02
CA LYS A 28 57.26 -8.61 54.33
C LYS A 28 57.44 -7.24 54.95
N ASN A 29 57.62 -7.26 56.27
CA ASN A 29 58.28 -6.20 57.03
C ASN A 29 59.64 -5.93 56.37
N ASN A 30 59.79 -4.75 55.76
CA ASN A 30 61.10 -4.21 55.40
C ASN A 30 61.41 -3.09 56.38
N GLY A 31 62.54 -3.24 57.06
CA GLY A 31 63.01 -2.34 58.11
C GLY A 31 63.18 -0.91 57.62
N ASP A 32 62.85 0.01 58.50
CA ASP A 32 63.10 1.44 58.37
C ASP A 32 64.62 1.70 58.34
N GLU A 33 65.22 1.74 57.15
CA GLU A 33 66.46 2.47 56.93
C GLU A 33 66.14 3.96 56.84
N GLN A 34 66.34 4.69 57.95
CA GLN A 34 66.28 6.15 57.97
C GLN A 34 67.44 6.73 57.14
N VAL A 35 67.15 7.07 55.88
CA VAL A 35 68.02 7.94 55.07
C VAL A 35 67.82 9.38 55.53
N THR A 36 68.84 9.97 56.16
CA THR A 36 68.84 11.39 56.55
C THR A 36 69.19 12.27 55.35
N LEU A 37 68.21 12.50 54.47
CA LEU A 37 68.30 13.47 53.39
C LEU A 37 68.11 14.90 53.93
N SER A 38 68.87 15.87 53.41
CA SER A 38 68.66 17.27 53.77
C SER A 38 67.27 17.74 53.32
N LYS A 39 66.62 18.64 54.07
CA LYS A 39 65.27 19.16 53.74
C LYS A 39 65.12 19.66 52.28
N SER A 40 66.22 20.09 51.66
CA SER A 40 66.28 20.60 50.29
C SER A 40 66.19 19.49 49.22
N GLU A 41 66.89 18.37 49.42
CA GLU A 41 66.89 17.24 48.49
C GLU A 41 65.56 16.49 48.54
N LEU A 42 64.96 16.40 49.72
CA LEU A 42 63.65 15.78 49.93
C LEU A 42 62.53 16.59 49.25
N ALA A 43 62.63 17.94 49.26
CA ALA A 43 61.70 18.81 48.56
C ALA A 43 61.80 18.67 47.04
N LYS A 44 63.03 18.63 46.48
CA LYS A 44 63.25 18.43 45.03
C LYS A 44 62.75 17.07 44.53
N LEU A 45 62.95 16.01 45.32
CA LEU A 45 62.46 14.68 44.98
C LEU A 45 60.93 14.65 44.96
N LEU A 46 60.29 15.25 45.96
CA LEU A 46 58.83 15.32 46.05
C LEU A 46 58.21 16.14 44.90
N GLU A 47 58.86 17.23 44.49
CA GLU A 47 58.43 18.04 43.35
C GLU A 47 58.53 17.25 42.03
N SER A 48 59.64 16.53 41.80
CA SER A 48 59.77 15.64 40.63
C SER A 48 58.77 14.48 40.63
N GLU A 49 58.47 13.90 41.79
CA GLU A 49 57.47 12.84 41.94
C GLU A 49 56.06 13.36 41.61
N ARG A 50 55.74 14.58 42.07
CA ARG A 50 54.46 15.26 41.81
C ARG A 50 54.30 15.61 40.34
N ASP A 51 55.34 16.12 39.69
CA ASP A 51 55.31 16.45 38.26
C ASP A 51 55.12 15.19 37.40
N LYS A 52 55.83 14.09 37.74
CA LYS A 52 55.64 12.80 37.07
C LYS A 52 54.24 12.23 37.29
N HIS A 53 53.70 12.34 38.51
CA HIS A 53 52.33 11.93 38.79
C HIS A 53 51.31 12.80 38.06
N GLY A 54 51.50 14.12 38.03
CA GLY A 54 50.66 15.07 37.31
C GLY A 54 50.63 14.78 35.81
N ALA A 55 51.79 14.58 35.20
CA ALA A 55 51.91 14.21 33.79
C ALA A 55 51.19 12.89 33.47
N LYS A 56 51.39 11.85 34.31
CA LYS A 56 50.70 10.55 34.13
C LYS A 56 49.17 10.67 34.28
N VAL A 57 48.69 11.52 35.19
CA VAL A 57 47.24 11.75 35.37
C VAL A 57 46.68 12.49 34.16
N LEU A 58 47.39 13.50 33.66
CA LEU A 58 46.99 14.28 32.48
C LEU A 58 46.96 13.40 31.22
N GLU A 59 47.97 12.56 31.03
CA GLU A 59 48.05 11.60 29.92
C GLU A 59 46.89 10.60 29.98
N ARG A 60 46.58 10.04 31.15
CA ARG A 60 45.43 9.15 31.33
C ARG A 60 44.11 9.86 31.09
N ALA A 61 43.98 11.13 31.49
CA ALA A 61 42.77 11.92 31.23
C ALA A 61 42.59 12.17 29.73
N ASN A 62 43.65 12.58 29.03
CA ASN A 62 43.63 12.81 27.59
C ASN A 62 43.29 11.52 26.82
N ALA A 63 43.93 10.40 27.16
CA ALA A 63 43.64 9.11 26.54
C ALA A 63 42.19 8.65 26.78
N LYS A 64 41.60 8.96 27.95
CA LYS A 64 40.18 8.72 28.21
C LYS A 64 39.28 9.62 27.35
N PHE A 65 39.62 10.90 27.23
CA PHE A 65 38.86 11.84 26.40
C PHE A 65 38.91 11.46 24.91
N GLU A 66 40.07 11.10 24.38
CA GLU A 66 40.22 10.64 22.99
C GLU A 66 39.34 9.41 22.74
N LYS A 67 39.36 8.41 23.62
CA LYS A 67 38.49 7.23 23.50
C LYS A 67 37.01 7.58 23.51
N ILE A 68 36.57 8.49 24.38
CA ILE A 68 35.17 8.92 24.45
C ILE A 68 34.76 9.66 23.17
N ILE A 69 35.64 10.51 22.64
CA ILE A 69 35.40 11.23 21.40
C ILE A 69 35.32 10.24 20.23
N GLU A 70 36.25 9.30 20.12
CA GLU A 70 36.21 8.27 19.09
C GLU A 70 34.94 7.41 19.17
N GLN A 71 34.51 7.02 20.37
CA GLN A 71 33.26 6.29 20.57
C GLN A 71 32.06 7.11 20.11
N ARG A 72 31.94 8.38 20.53
CA ARG A 72 30.85 9.25 20.07
C ARG A 72 30.87 9.46 18.56
N VAL A 73 32.05 9.65 17.96
CA VAL A 73 32.17 9.81 16.50
C VAL A 73 31.72 8.53 15.80
N LYS A 74 32.12 7.34 16.27
CA LYS A 74 31.65 6.07 15.68
C LYS A 74 30.14 5.90 15.82
N GLU A 75 29.60 6.16 17.02
CA GLU A 75 28.19 5.98 17.32
C GLU A 75 27.29 6.95 16.55
N THR A 76 27.69 8.22 16.42
CA THR A 76 27.01 9.20 15.55
C THR A 76 27.03 8.77 14.09
N LEU A 77 28.18 8.31 13.59
CA LEU A 77 28.34 7.90 12.19
C LEU A 77 27.57 6.61 11.86
N GLU A 78 27.47 5.68 12.81
CA GLU A 78 26.61 4.49 12.70
C GLU A 78 25.13 4.85 12.76
N ASN A 79 24.72 5.74 13.66
CA ASN A 79 23.35 6.22 13.75
C ASN A 79 22.93 6.95 12.46
N ASP A 80 23.77 7.85 11.94
CA ASP A 80 23.53 8.56 10.68
C ASP A 80 23.46 7.59 9.49
N LYS A 81 24.34 6.60 9.42
CA LYS A 81 24.26 5.54 8.40
C LYS A 81 22.98 4.73 8.52
N ARG A 82 22.53 4.40 9.74
CA ARG A 82 21.29 3.67 9.99
C ARG A 82 20.08 4.48 9.56
N LEU A 83 20.03 5.75 9.95
CA LEU A 83 19.01 6.73 9.55
C LEU A 83 18.98 6.93 8.04
N SER A 84 20.13 7.12 7.40
CA SER A 84 20.22 7.28 5.94
C SER A 84 19.77 6.01 5.19
N LYS A 85 20.16 4.82 5.68
CA LYS A 85 19.71 3.54 5.10
C LYS A 85 18.21 3.32 5.26
N LEU A 86 17.65 3.65 6.42
CA LEU A 86 16.21 3.62 6.67
C LEU A 86 15.48 4.59 5.73
N SER A 87 15.96 5.83 5.64
CA SER A 87 15.36 6.84 4.76
C SER A 87 15.39 6.44 3.28
N GLU A 88 16.50 5.85 2.80
CA GLU A 88 16.56 5.34 1.43
C GLU A 88 15.66 4.12 1.20
N ALA A 89 15.57 3.22 2.16
CA ALA A 89 14.73 2.04 2.08
C ALA A 89 13.23 2.40 2.11
N GLU A 90 12.83 3.29 3.02
CA GLU A 90 11.46 3.82 3.09
C GLU A 90 11.08 4.57 1.82
N ARG A 91 11.97 5.43 1.30
CA ARG A 91 11.71 6.13 0.03
C ARG A 91 11.54 5.15 -1.14
N LYS A 92 12.35 4.09 -1.20
CA LYS A 92 12.21 3.04 -2.22
C LYS A 92 10.92 2.24 -2.05
N ALA A 93 10.53 1.93 -0.82
CA ALA A 93 9.28 1.22 -0.53
C ALA A 93 8.05 2.07 -0.92
N GLU A 94 8.06 3.36 -0.63
CA GLU A 94 7.03 4.31 -1.05
C GLU A 94 6.97 4.39 -2.58
N GLU A 95 8.13 4.54 -3.25
CA GLU A 95 8.18 4.62 -4.71
C GLU A 95 7.70 3.32 -5.38
N LEU A 96 8.04 2.16 -4.81
CA LEU A 96 7.53 0.86 -5.26
C LEU A 96 6.02 0.75 -5.03
N SER A 97 5.52 1.13 -3.85
CA SER A 97 4.09 1.08 -3.54
C SER A 97 3.28 1.99 -4.46
N GLN A 98 3.78 3.20 -4.76
CA GLN A 98 3.14 4.09 -5.73
C GLN A 98 3.15 3.50 -7.14
N LYS A 99 4.28 2.91 -7.56
CA LYS A 99 4.37 2.20 -8.84
C LYS A 99 3.41 1.01 -8.92
N GLU A 100 3.27 0.22 -7.85
CA GLU A 100 2.34 -0.90 -7.78
C GLU A 100 0.89 -0.42 -7.91
N LYS A 101 0.50 0.64 -7.20
CA LYS A 101 -0.84 1.25 -7.31
C LYS A 101 -1.11 1.79 -8.71
N ASP A 102 -0.12 2.45 -9.32
CA ASP A 102 -0.24 2.96 -10.69
C ASP A 102 -0.37 1.84 -11.71
N LEU A 103 0.35 0.73 -11.51
CA LEU A 103 0.25 -0.47 -12.34
C LEU A 103 -1.10 -1.15 -12.17
N GLU A 104 -1.57 -1.34 -10.93
CA GLU A 104 -2.88 -1.95 -10.64
C GLU A 104 -4.02 -1.11 -11.22
N ARG A 105 -3.94 0.21 -11.13
CA ARG A 105 -4.92 1.11 -11.76
C ARG A 105 -4.92 0.96 -13.28
N ARG A 106 -3.75 0.90 -13.91
CA ARG A 106 -3.62 0.69 -15.36
C ARG A 106 -4.14 -0.68 -15.77
N GLU A 107 -3.83 -1.72 -15.01
CA GLU A 107 -4.28 -3.08 -15.29
C GLU A 107 -5.80 -3.19 -15.18
N ALA A 108 -6.40 -2.59 -14.15
CA ALA A 108 -7.85 -2.51 -14.01
C ALA A 108 -8.52 -1.72 -15.16
N GLU A 109 -7.91 -0.61 -15.60
CA GLU A 109 -8.42 0.19 -16.73
C GLU A 109 -8.34 -0.57 -18.05
N ILE A 110 -7.23 -1.30 -18.28
CA ILE A 110 -7.05 -2.16 -19.46
C ILE A 110 -8.06 -3.32 -19.43
N ALA A 111 -8.18 -4.01 -18.29
CA ALA A 111 -9.13 -5.11 -18.13
C ALA A 111 -10.57 -4.66 -18.41
N ARG A 112 -10.98 -3.52 -17.85
CA ARG A 112 -12.30 -2.93 -18.10
C ARG A 112 -12.51 -2.58 -19.58
N THR A 113 -11.50 -2.02 -20.24
CA THR A 113 -11.56 -1.65 -21.66
C THR A 113 -11.62 -2.89 -22.55
N GLN A 114 -10.91 -3.96 -22.18
CA GLN A 114 -10.93 -5.23 -22.88
C GLN A 114 -12.31 -5.88 -22.78
N VAL A 115 -12.87 -6.01 -21.57
CA VAL A 115 -14.22 -6.57 -21.39
C VAL A 115 -15.26 -5.73 -22.13
N LYS A 116 -15.15 -4.40 -22.09
CA LYS A 116 -16.02 -3.50 -22.88
C LYS A 116 -15.95 -3.80 -24.37
N SER A 117 -14.75 -4.01 -24.90
CA SER A 117 -14.56 -4.32 -26.32
C SER A 117 -15.15 -5.69 -26.69
N GLU A 118 -15.00 -6.69 -25.83
CA GLU A 118 -15.61 -8.02 -26.01
C GLU A 118 -17.14 -7.94 -26.03
N VAL A 119 -17.74 -7.24 -25.07
CA VAL A 119 -19.19 -7.02 -25.00
C VAL A 119 -19.71 -6.26 -26.23
N ILE A 120 -19.00 -5.21 -26.68
CA ILE A 120 -19.36 -4.49 -27.91
C ILE A 120 -19.31 -5.42 -29.13
N ASN A 121 -18.29 -6.28 -29.23
CA ASN A 121 -18.16 -7.24 -30.31
C ASN A 121 -19.31 -8.26 -30.30
N GLU A 122 -19.72 -8.75 -29.13
CA GLU A 122 -20.84 -9.68 -29.00
C GLU A 122 -22.18 -9.04 -29.35
N LEU A 123 -22.42 -7.81 -28.92
CA LEU A 123 -23.60 -7.02 -29.30
C LEU A 123 -23.66 -6.82 -30.81
N SER A 124 -22.53 -6.41 -31.41
CA SER A 124 -22.42 -6.21 -32.86
C SER A 124 -22.67 -7.51 -33.63
N THR A 125 -22.08 -8.62 -33.19
CA THR A 125 -22.29 -9.96 -33.78
C THR A 125 -23.77 -10.36 -33.76
N ARG A 126 -24.48 -10.01 -32.68
CA ARG A 126 -25.92 -10.27 -32.51
C ARG A 126 -26.80 -9.20 -33.17
N LYS A 127 -26.23 -8.24 -33.90
CA LYS A 127 -26.91 -7.10 -34.55
C LYS A 127 -27.73 -6.26 -33.57
N LEU A 128 -27.25 -6.15 -32.33
CA LEU A 128 -27.80 -5.28 -31.32
C LEU A 128 -27.08 -3.92 -31.30
N PRO A 129 -27.76 -2.84 -30.88
CA PRO A 129 -27.12 -1.54 -30.70
C PRO A 129 -25.96 -1.62 -29.69
N THR A 130 -24.81 -1.07 -30.05
CA THR A 130 -23.62 -1.04 -29.19
C THR A 130 -23.78 -0.11 -27.98
N GLU A 131 -24.72 0.83 -28.02
CA GLU A 131 -25.12 1.67 -26.88
C GLU A 131 -25.60 0.82 -25.69
N LEU A 132 -26.09 -0.40 -25.94
CA LEU A 132 -26.48 -1.32 -24.89
C LEU A 132 -25.30 -1.77 -24.00
N ALA A 133 -24.06 -1.64 -24.48
CA ALA A 133 -22.86 -1.96 -23.71
C ALA A 133 -22.72 -1.11 -22.45
N GLU A 134 -23.32 0.08 -22.39
CA GLU A 134 -23.29 0.94 -21.20
C GLU A 134 -24.22 0.46 -20.08
N PHE A 135 -25.22 -0.35 -20.43
CA PHE A 135 -26.18 -0.92 -19.49
C PHE A 135 -25.81 -2.34 -19.03
N ILE A 136 -24.75 -2.91 -19.62
CA ILE A 136 -24.26 -4.25 -19.34
C ILE A 136 -23.16 -4.20 -18.28
N THR A 137 -23.19 -5.11 -17.33
CA THR A 137 -22.16 -5.22 -16.29
C THR A 137 -20.87 -5.73 -16.92
N LEU A 138 -19.82 -4.90 -16.90
CA LEU A 138 -18.51 -5.18 -17.51
C LEU A 138 -17.54 -5.94 -16.60
N ASP A 139 -17.97 -6.31 -15.39
CA ASP A 139 -17.11 -7.01 -14.43
C ASP A 139 -17.08 -8.52 -14.68
N ASP A 140 -18.11 -9.07 -15.35
CA ASP A 140 -18.29 -10.51 -15.53
C ASP A 140 -18.89 -10.80 -16.91
N ASN A 141 -18.09 -11.45 -17.75
CA ASN A 141 -18.43 -11.73 -19.14
C ASN A 141 -19.63 -12.70 -19.27
N GLU A 142 -19.79 -13.65 -18.34
CA GLU A 142 -20.93 -14.58 -18.38
C GLU A 142 -22.24 -13.87 -18.05
N LYS A 143 -22.23 -12.99 -17.05
CA LYS A 143 -23.41 -12.16 -16.72
C LYS A 143 -23.73 -11.17 -17.83
N ALA A 144 -22.71 -10.61 -18.48
CA ALA A 144 -22.88 -9.74 -19.63
C ALA A 144 -23.63 -10.48 -20.76
N LEU A 145 -23.21 -11.70 -21.08
CA LEU A 145 -23.87 -12.57 -22.05
C LEU A 145 -25.34 -12.88 -21.68
N GLU A 146 -25.63 -13.17 -20.41
CA GLU A 146 -27.00 -13.40 -19.94
C GLU A 146 -27.89 -12.16 -20.09
N GLN A 147 -27.37 -10.98 -19.76
CA GLN A 147 -28.06 -9.70 -19.94
C GLN A 147 -28.35 -9.42 -21.42
N ILE A 148 -27.35 -9.62 -22.29
CA ILE A 148 -27.48 -9.52 -23.75
C ILE A 148 -28.58 -10.45 -24.26
N ASN A 149 -28.60 -11.71 -23.83
CA ASN A 149 -29.62 -12.68 -24.22
C ASN A 149 -31.03 -12.27 -23.76
N THR A 150 -31.15 -11.74 -22.55
CA THR A 150 -32.43 -11.31 -21.99
C THR A 150 -32.97 -10.09 -22.73
N MET A 151 -32.13 -9.10 -23.02
CA MET A 151 -32.50 -7.94 -23.82
C MET A 151 -32.87 -8.30 -25.25
N ASN A 152 -32.14 -9.21 -25.90
CA ASN A 152 -32.51 -9.73 -27.22
C ASN A 152 -33.95 -10.27 -27.22
N LYS A 153 -34.30 -11.10 -26.23
CA LYS A 153 -35.65 -11.67 -26.12
C LYS A 153 -36.73 -10.60 -25.93
N LEU A 154 -36.46 -9.59 -25.11
CA LEU A 154 -37.38 -8.47 -24.89
C LEU A 154 -37.60 -7.66 -26.17
N ILE A 155 -36.51 -7.32 -26.87
CA ILE A 155 -36.56 -6.57 -28.14
C ILE A 155 -37.31 -7.37 -29.21
N ASP A 156 -37.05 -8.67 -29.33
CA ASP A 156 -37.77 -9.53 -30.26
C ASP A 156 -39.26 -9.66 -29.91
N GLY A 157 -39.59 -9.69 -28.62
CA GLY A 157 -40.96 -9.64 -28.12
C GLY A 157 -41.67 -8.36 -28.56
N ILE A 158 -41.05 -7.20 -28.30
CA ILE A 158 -41.57 -5.87 -28.67
C ILE A 158 -41.74 -5.78 -30.20
N LYS A 159 -40.77 -6.24 -30.98
CA LYS A 159 -40.88 -6.26 -32.45
C LYS A 159 -42.05 -7.11 -32.93
N LYS A 160 -42.24 -8.31 -32.35
CA LYS A 160 -43.36 -9.18 -32.70
C LYS A 160 -44.71 -8.54 -32.36
N GLU A 161 -44.80 -7.88 -31.21
CA GLU A 161 -46.02 -7.18 -30.79
C GLU A 161 -46.30 -5.95 -31.67
N ALA A 162 -45.28 -5.13 -31.95
CA ALA A 162 -45.39 -4.00 -32.87
C ALA A 162 -45.79 -4.44 -34.29
N ILE A 163 -45.21 -5.52 -34.81
CA ILE A 163 -45.62 -6.10 -36.10
C ILE A 163 -47.06 -6.59 -36.03
N LYS A 164 -47.49 -7.22 -34.94
CA LYS A 164 -48.87 -7.67 -34.74
C LYS A 164 -49.86 -6.51 -34.66
N GLU A 165 -49.50 -5.38 -34.04
CA GLU A 165 -50.30 -4.17 -34.02
C GLU A 165 -50.37 -3.50 -35.40
N PHE A 166 -49.23 -3.37 -36.09
CA PHE A 166 -49.16 -2.82 -37.43
C PHE A 166 -49.96 -3.67 -38.43
N THR A 167 -49.79 -4.99 -38.40
CA THR A 167 -50.55 -5.93 -39.27
C THR A 167 -52.02 -6.06 -38.89
N ARG A 168 -52.42 -5.69 -37.66
CA ARG A 168 -53.82 -5.52 -37.29
C ARG A 168 -54.46 -4.31 -37.95
N GLN A 169 -53.66 -3.31 -38.36
CA GLN A 169 -54.13 -2.07 -38.96
C GLN A 169 -54.20 -2.11 -40.49
N ASP A 170 -53.59 -3.08 -41.16
CA ASP A 170 -53.65 -3.22 -42.63
C ASP A 170 -54.46 -4.46 -43.09
N VAL A 171 -55.77 -4.30 -43.04
CA VAL A 171 -56.61 -4.64 -44.19
C VAL A 171 -57.46 -3.41 -44.47
N PRO A 172 -57.19 -2.62 -45.53
CA PRO A 172 -58.16 -1.63 -45.95
C PRO A 172 -59.45 -2.39 -46.26
N ASN A 173 -60.52 -2.08 -45.55
CA ASN A 173 -61.86 -2.47 -45.91
C ASN A 173 -62.22 -1.71 -47.21
N ALA A 174 -61.70 -2.20 -48.34
CA ALA A 174 -62.16 -1.83 -49.65
C ALA A 174 -63.57 -2.42 -49.82
N GLY A 175 -64.57 -1.74 -49.26
CA GLY A 175 -65.97 -2.00 -49.61
C GLY A 175 -67.00 -1.94 -48.49
N SER A 176 -66.99 -0.96 -47.59
CA SER A 176 -68.24 -0.62 -46.88
C SER A 176 -68.38 0.88 -46.58
N THR A 177 -68.32 1.70 -47.63
CA THR A 177 -68.91 3.04 -47.55
C THR A 177 -70.38 2.90 -47.90
N MET A 178 -71.25 3.11 -46.90
CA MET A 178 -72.68 3.32 -47.11
C MET A 178 -72.88 4.50 -48.08
N PHE A 179 -73.25 4.21 -49.33
CA PHE A 179 -73.91 5.17 -50.20
C PHE A 179 -75.33 4.67 -50.43
N GLY A 180 -76.29 5.35 -49.80
CA GLY A 180 -77.70 5.04 -49.96
C GLY A 180 -78.14 5.24 -51.41
N SER A 181 -78.58 4.17 -52.06
CA SER A 181 -79.54 4.27 -53.17
C SER A 181 -80.30 2.95 -53.34
N LYS A 182 -81.54 2.98 -52.86
CA LYS A 182 -82.75 2.33 -53.39
C LYS A 182 -82.56 1.20 -54.43
N SER A 183 -83.01 -0.01 -54.04
CA SER A 183 -83.88 -0.92 -54.81
C SER A 183 -83.59 -1.17 -56.29
N THR A 184 -83.18 -2.39 -56.64
CA THR A 184 -83.96 -3.35 -57.46
C THR A 184 -83.13 -4.59 -57.78
N GLY A 185 -83.78 -5.77 -57.72
CA GLY A 185 -83.15 -7.09 -57.71
C GLY A 185 -82.16 -7.36 -58.83
N LYS A 186 -81.02 -7.92 -58.48
CA LYS A 186 -80.08 -8.56 -59.43
C LYS A 186 -79.61 -9.87 -58.82
N LYS A 187 -79.79 -10.94 -59.59
CA LYS A 187 -79.34 -12.32 -59.31
C LYS A 187 -77.86 -12.34 -58.90
N SER A 188 -77.50 -13.34 -58.10
CA SER A 188 -76.13 -13.50 -57.60
C SER A 188 -75.13 -13.75 -58.73
N PHE A 189 -73.87 -13.36 -58.55
CA PHE A 189 -72.79 -13.61 -59.52
C PHE A 189 -72.65 -15.10 -59.88
N VAL A 190 -72.94 -15.98 -58.91
CA VAL A 190 -72.95 -17.44 -59.08
C VAL A 190 -74.08 -17.91 -60.01
N GLU A 191 -75.28 -17.30 -59.92
CA GLU A 191 -76.38 -17.58 -60.87
C GLU A 191 -76.05 -17.12 -62.29
N MET A 192 -75.43 -15.95 -62.44
CA MET A 192 -75.08 -15.41 -63.75
C MET A 192 -73.97 -16.23 -64.43
N ALA A 193 -73.03 -16.77 -63.64
CA ALA A 193 -72.00 -17.68 -64.13
C ALA A 193 -72.57 -19.03 -64.58
N ASN A 194 -73.60 -19.53 -63.90
CA ASN A 194 -74.27 -20.77 -64.28
C ASN A 194 -75.17 -20.60 -65.51
N GLU A 195 -75.88 -19.47 -65.64
CA GLU A 195 -76.71 -19.20 -66.83
C GLU A 195 -75.87 -19.05 -68.11
N ASN A 196 -74.64 -18.52 -68.02
CA ASN A 196 -73.77 -18.29 -69.17
C ASN A 196 -72.70 -19.38 -69.40
N ARG A 197 -72.82 -20.55 -68.74
CA ARG A 197 -71.87 -21.66 -68.92
C ARG A 197 -72.15 -22.39 -70.25
N LEU A 198 -71.43 -22.02 -71.30
CA LEU A 198 -71.50 -22.60 -72.67
C LEU A 198 -70.94 -24.02 -72.81
N LEU A 199 -70.60 -24.70 -71.71
CA LEU A 199 -70.08 -26.07 -71.72
C LEU A 199 -70.79 -26.86 -70.62
N LYS A 200 -71.59 -27.84 -71.03
CA LYS A 200 -72.29 -28.76 -70.13
C LYS A 200 -71.39 -29.95 -69.82
#